data_AF-A0A379XNH2-F1
#
_entry.id   AF-A0A379XNH2-F1
#
_cell.length_a   1.000
_cell.length_b   1.000
_cell.length_c   1.000
_cell.angle_alpha   90.00
_cell.angle_beta   90.00
_cell.angle_gamma   90.00
#
_symmetry.space_group_name_H-M   'P 1'
#
loop_
_entity.id
_entity.type
_entity.pdbx_description
1 polymer ?
#
loop_
_entity_poly.entity_id
_entity_poly.type
_entity_poly.pdbx_seq_one_letter_code
_entity_poly.pdbx_strand_id
1 'polypeptide(L)' 'MFNKILVVCVGNVCRSPTAERLLKRFHPSLTVASAGLGALVGKGADPAAASVASAHDLSLENHCARQISAPSVPGI' A
#
# COMPACT_ATOMS: atom_id res chain seq x y z
N MET A 1 3.52 -18.25 12.34
CA MET A 1 4.03 -17.63 11.09
C MET A 1 3.04 -16.54 10.66
N PHE A 2 3.51 -15.40 10.18
CA PHE A 2 2.66 -14.26 9.79
C PHE A 2 2.46 -14.24 8.27
N ASN A 3 1.22 -14.40 7.81
CA ASN A 3 0.90 -14.46 6.36
C ASN A 3 0.09 -13.26 5.87
N LYS A 4 -0.38 -12.41 6.79
CA LYS A 4 -1.15 -11.20 6.51
C LYS A 4 -0.39 -9.98 7.05
N ILE A 5 -0.14 -9.01 6.19
CA ILE A 5 0.62 -7.81 6.52
C ILE A 5 -0.16 -6.56 6.08
N LEU A 6 -0.53 -5.72 7.04
CA LEU A 6 -1.03 -4.38 6.77
C LEU A 6 0.11 -3.37 6.90
N VAL A 7 0.50 -2.74 5.80
CA VAL A 7 1.49 -1.67 5.81
C VAL A 7 0.81 -0.32 6.04
N VAL A 8 1.23 0.43 7.05
CA VAL A 8 0.58 1.68 7.44
C VAL A 8 1.53 2.86 7.30
N CYS A 9 1.05 3.96 6.71
CA CYS A 9 1.72 5.26 6.79
C CYS A 9 0.70 6.35 7.15
N VAL A 10 0.98 7.63 6.91
CA VAL A 10 0.00 8.70 7.18
C VAL A 10 -1.05 8.76 6.07
N GLY A 11 -0.68 9.25 4.88
CA GLY A 11 -1.63 9.54 3.80
C GLY A 11 -2.06 8.36 2.93
N ASN A 12 -1.41 7.19 3.04
CA ASN A 12 -1.60 6.02 2.18
C ASN A 12 -1.48 6.31 0.67
N VAL A 13 -0.58 7.21 0.27
CA VAL A 13 -0.35 7.55 -1.15
C VAL A 13 1.11 7.40 -1.59
N CYS A 14 2.09 7.40 -0.68
CA CYS A 14 3.51 7.27 -1.04
C CYS A 14 4.16 5.99 -0.49
N ARG A 15 4.35 5.94 0.84
CA ARG A 15 5.17 4.91 1.53
C ARG A 15 4.51 3.53 1.56
N SER A 16 3.31 3.45 2.14
CA SER A 16 2.63 2.16 2.30
C SER A 16 2.21 1.50 0.98
N PRO A 17 1.82 2.23 -0.10
CA PRO A 17 1.59 1.61 -1.41
C PRO A 17 2.86 1.00 -2.01
N THR A 18 3.99 1.71 -1.91
CA THR A 18 5.28 1.24 -2.42
C THR A 18 5.72 -0.03 -1.71
N ALA A 19 5.66 -0.04 -0.38
CA ALA A 19 6.01 -1.20 0.43
C ALA A 19 5.05 -2.39 0.21
N GLU A 20 3.74 -2.15 0.01
CA GLU A 20 2.79 -3.21 -0.35
C GLU A 20 3.21 -3.92 -1.64
N ARG A 21 3.55 -3.15 -2.70
CA ARG A 21 3.94 -3.71 -4.00
C ARG A 21 5.29 -4.42 -3.94
N LEU A 22 6.25 -3.89 -3.19
CA LEU A 22 7.54 -4.56 -2.97
C LEU A 22 7.36 -5.89 -2.23
N LEU A 23 6.58 -5.93 -1.15
CA LEU A 23 6.33 -7.17 -0.41
C LEU A 23 5.62 -8.21 -1.28
N LYS A 24 4.63 -7.81 -2.08
CA LYS A 24 3.97 -8.70 -3.05
C LYS A 24 4.95 -9.24 -4.11
N ARG A 25 5.92 -8.43 -4.55
CA ARG A 25 6.94 -8.84 -5.53
C ARG A 25 7.91 -9.88 -4.96
N PHE A 26 8.43 -9.65 -3.75
CA PHE A 26 9.43 -10.55 -3.14
C PHE A 26 8.82 -11.74 -2.40
N HIS A 27 7.58 -11.62 -1.95
CA HIS A 27 6.86 -12.69 -1.25
C HIS A 27 5.42 -12.84 -1.78
N PRO A 28 5.24 -13.43 -2.97
CA PRO A 28 3.93 -13.55 -3.62
C PRO A 28 2.89 -14.36 -2.81
N SER A 29 3.34 -15.18 -1.86
CA SER A 29 2.47 -15.97 -0.99
C SER A 29 1.88 -15.18 0.18
N LEU A 30 2.37 -13.97 0.45
CA LEU A 30 1.85 -13.12 1.52
C LEU A 30 0.60 -12.37 1.07
N THR A 31 -0.39 -12.27 1.96
CA THR A 31 -1.50 -11.35 1.79
C THR A 31 -1.07 -9.99 2.32
N VAL A 32 -0.83 -9.03 1.41
CA VAL A 32 -0.33 -7.70 1.77
C VAL A 32 -1.34 -6.64 1.35
N ALA A 33 -1.58 -5.69 2.23
CA ALA A 33 -2.46 -4.54 2.00
C ALA A 33 -1.83 -3.31 2.65
N SER A 34 -2.31 -2.12 2.29
CA SER A 34 -1.81 -0.85 2.84
C SER A 34 -2.92 0.10 3.25
N ALA A 35 -2.74 0.81 4.36
CA ALA A 35 -3.68 1.84 4.83
C ALA A 35 -2.94 3.08 5.35
N GLY A 36 -3.72 4.09 5.76
CA GLY A 36 -3.22 5.35 6.30
C GLY A 36 -3.88 5.73 7.62
N LEU A 37 -3.09 6.31 8.53
CA LEU A 37 -3.57 6.89 9.80
C LEU A 37 -4.42 8.15 9.56
N GLY A 38 -4.10 8.91 8.52
CA GLY A 38 -4.85 10.06 8.03
C GLY A 38 -4.90 9.98 6.51
N ALA A 39 -5.52 8.91 6.02
CA ALA A 39 -5.48 8.56 4.62
C ALA A 39 -6.19 9.60 3.76
N LEU A 40 -5.63 9.86 2.58
CA LEU A 40 -6.30 10.66 1.56
C LEU A 40 -7.29 9.79 0.80
N VAL A 41 -8.37 9.34 1.47
CA VAL A 41 -9.29 8.30 1.00
C VAL A 41 -9.74 8.53 -0.45
N GLY A 42 -9.70 7.48 -1.26
CA GLY A 42 -10.10 7.50 -2.67
C GLY A 42 -9.02 8.00 -3.64
N LYS A 43 -7.91 8.56 -3.16
CA LYS A 43 -6.82 9.00 -4.03
C LYS A 43 -5.94 7.83 -4.50
N GLY A 44 -5.43 7.97 -5.72
CA GLY A 44 -4.37 7.10 -6.24
C GLY A 44 -3.05 7.26 -5.51
N ALA A 45 -2.03 6.50 -5.94
CA ALA A 45 -0.66 6.74 -5.50
C ALA A 45 -0.21 8.16 -5.88
N ASP A 46 0.61 8.77 -5.02
CA ASP A 46 1.19 10.08 -5.28
C ASP A 46 2.05 10.03 -6.56
N PRO A 47 1.96 11.03 -7.46
CA PRO A 47 2.69 11.00 -8.73
C PRO A 47 4.21 10.86 -8.59
N ALA A 48 4.82 11.48 -7.57
CA ALA A 48 6.25 11.37 -7.34
C ALA A 48 6.61 9.96 -6.86
N ALA A 49 5.79 9.37 -5.99
CA ALA A 49 5.97 7.99 -5.56
C ALA A 49 5.80 7.00 -6.73
N ALA A 50 4.80 7.21 -7.60
CA ALA A 50 4.59 6.40 -8.79
C ALA A 50 5.75 6.52 -9.78
N SER A 51 6.27 7.73 -9.99
CA SER A 51 7.43 7.96 -10.86
C SER A 51 8.68 7.23 -10.35
N VAL A 52 8.97 7.31 -9.04
CA VAL A 52 10.12 6.60 -8.44
C VAL A 52 9.92 5.09 -8.52
N ALA A 53 8.73 4.59 -8.21
CA ALA A 53 8.43 3.16 -8.32
C ALA A 53 8.60 2.65 -9.76
N SER A 54 8.10 3.40 -10.75
CA SER A 54 8.23 3.04 -12.17
C SER A 54 9.69 3.02 -12.63
N ALA A 55 10.54 3.92 -12.12
CA ALA A 55 11.98 3.91 -12.40
C ALA A 55 12.70 2.65 -11.87
N HIS A 56 12.03 1.88 -11.01
CA HIS A 56 12.50 0.61 -10.46
C HIS A 56 11.62 -0.59 -10.87
N ASP A 57 10.94 -0.49 -12.01
CA ASP A 57 10.07 -1.53 -12.57
C ASP A 57 8.98 -2.01 -11.59
N LEU A 58 8.41 -1.08 -10.83
CA LEU A 58 7.35 -1.34 -9.86
C LEU A 58 6.13 -0.46 -10.17
N SER A 59 4.99 -1.09 -10.50
CA SER A 59 3.74 -0.37 -10.75
C SER A 59 2.94 -0.15 -9.46
N LEU A 60 2.57 1.12 -9.22
CA LEU A 60 1.60 1.52 -8.19
C LEU A 60 0.19 1.76 -8.76
N GLU A 61 -0.06 1.35 -10.01
CA GLU A 61 -1.37 1.52 -10.66
C GLU A 61 -2.47 0.80 -9.89
N ASN A 62 -3.69 1.34 -9.98
CA ASN A 62 -4.88 0.86 -9.27
C ASN A 62 -4.75 0.90 -7.74
N HIS A 63 -3.73 1.57 -7.19
CA HIS A 63 -3.70 1.89 -5.77
C HIS A 63 -4.84 2.84 -5.42
N CYS A 64 -5.51 2.59 -4.30
CA CYS A 64 -6.54 3.47 -3.75
C CYS A 64 -6.29 3.65 -2.26
N ALA A 65 -6.10 4.89 -1.84
CA ALA A 65 -5.85 5.23 -0.46
C ALA A 65 -7.10 4.93 0.39
N ARG A 66 -6.88 4.33 1.56
CA ARG A 66 -7.91 3.94 2.53
C ARG A 66 -7.48 4.22 3.95
N GLN A 67 -8.45 4.65 4.75
CA GLN A 67 -8.27 4.91 6.16
C GLN A 67 -8.12 3.60 6.92
N ILE A 68 -7.19 3.56 7.88
CA ILE A 68 -7.15 2.46 8.83
C ILE A 68 -8.34 2.58 9.79
N SER A 69 -9.07 1.47 9.97
CA SER A 69 -10.21 1.36 10.87
C SER A 69 -10.04 0.17 11.80
N ALA A 70 -10.50 0.29 13.04
CA ALA A 70 -10.70 -0.86 13.93
C ALA A 70 -12.10 -1.45 13.67
N PRO A 71 -12.28 -2.78 13.66
CA PRO A 71 -11.28 -3.79 14.01
C PRO A 71 -10.38 -4.23 12.85
N SER A 72 -10.61 -3.79 11.60
CA SER A 72 -9.77 -4.20 10.47
C SER A 72 -9.95 -3.33 9.23
N VAL A 73 -9.02 -3.53 8.29
CA VAL A 73 -9.19 -3.21 6.88
C VAL A 73 -9.71 -4.49 6.19
N PRO A 74 -10.85 -4.48 5.49
CA PRO A 74 -11.44 -5.71 4.94
C PRO A 74 -10.43 -6.55 4.16
N GLY A 75 -10.31 -7.84 4.51
CA GLY A 75 -9.41 -8.78 3.85
C GLY A 75 -8.01 -8.95 4.49
N ILE A 76 -7.64 -8.10 5.46
CA ILE A 76 -6.49 -8.34 6.36
C ILE A 76 -6.97 -8.43 7.80
#